data_AF-C5F107-F1
#
_entry.id   AF-C5F107-F1
#
_cell.length_a   1.000
_cell.length_b   1.000
_cell.length_c   1.000
_cell.angle_alpha   90.00
_cell.angle_beta   90.00
_cell.angle_gamma   90.00
#
_symmetry.space_group_name_H-M   'P 1'
#
loop_
_entity.id
_entity.type
_entity.pdbx_description
1 polymer ?
#
loop_
_entity_poly.entity_id
_entity_poly.type
_entity_poly.pdbx_seq_one_letter_code
_entity_poly.pdbx_strand_id
1 'polypeptide(L)' 'MDKCDIIQQIMFDWDKYSVEELFEMTKDFPLKLLRYIAMEHPDNFVRKAFLELLM' A
#
# COMPACT_ATOMS: atom_id res chain seq x y z
N MET A 1 1.93 -9.17 12.65
CA MET A 1 0.68 -8.54 12.17
C MET A 1 0.20 -9.34 10.98
N ASP A 2 -1.08 -9.67 10.90
CA ASP A 2 -1.59 -10.45 9.77
C ASP A 2 -1.55 -9.60 8.49
N LYS A 3 -1.49 -10.26 7.32
CA LYS A 3 -1.51 -9.55 6.03
C LYS A 3 -2.81 -8.79 5.82
N CYS A 4 -3.94 -9.29 6.34
CA CYS A 4 -5.19 -8.56 6.29
C CYS A 4 -5.13 -7.26 7.12
N ASP A 5 -4.51 -7.28 8.30
CA ASP A 5 -4.38 -6.09 9.14
C ASP A 5 -3.53 -5.01 8.44
N ILE A 6 -2.43 -5.43 7.80
CA ILE A 6 -1.58 -4.52 7.02
C ILE A 6 -2.35 -3.91 5.86
N ILE A 7 -3.12 -4.71 5.11
CA ILE A 7 -3.95 -4.21 4.02
C ILE A 7 -4.98 -3.22 4.56
N GLN A 8 -5.63 -3.51 5.70
CA GLN A 8 -6.58 -2.57 6.29
C GLN A 8 -5.91 -1.23 6.64
N GLN A 9 -4.72 -1.26 7.25
CA GLN A 9 -3.99 -0.04 7.58
C GLN A 9 -3.63 0.76 6.33
N ILE A 10 -3.12 0.10 5.29
CA ILE A 10 -2.79 0.77 4.03
C ILE A 10 -4.04 1.30 3.35
N MET A 11 -5.15 0.57 3.37
CA MET A 11 -6.35 0.95 2.62
C MET A 11 -7.27 1.93 3.36
N PHE A 12 -7.16 2.03 4.69
CA PHE A 12 -8.12 2.80 5.50
C PHE A 12 -7.51 3.71 6.57
N ASP A 13 -6.26 3.48 6.99
CA ASP A 13 -5.56 4.27 8.02
C ASP A 13 -4.27 4.93 7.46
N TRP A 14 -4.16 5.07 6.13
CA TRP A 14 -2.94 5.52 5.45
C TRP A 14 -2.48 6.92 5.88
N ASP A 15 -3.38 7.76 6.36
CA ASP A 15 -3.13 9.12 6.83
C ASP A 15 -2.27 9.17 8.10
N LYS A 16 -2.11 8.03 8.79
CA LYS A 16 -1.26 7.89 9.98
C LYS A 16 0.19 7.54 9.66
N TYR A 17 0.50 7.26 8.39
CA TYR A 17 1.80 6.75 7.96
C TYR A 17 2.39 7.62 6.85
N SER A 18 3.72 7.67 6.80
CA SER A 18 4.40 8.19 5.60
C SER A 18 4.31 7.19 4.45
N VAL A 19 4.55 7.64 3.22
CA VAL A 19 4.58 6.76 2.05
C VAL A 19 5.68 5.69 2.20
N GLU A 20 6.83 6.07 2.76
CA GLU A 20 7.93 5.14 3.03
C GLU A 20 7.53 4.06 4.04
N GLU A 21 6.80 4.41 5.10
CA GLU A 21 6.28 3.44 6.07
C GLU A 21 5.28 2.48 5.43
N LEU A 22 4.37 3.00 4.59
CA LEU A 22 3.42 2.18 3.83
C LEU A 22 4.14 1.19 2.91
N PHE A 23 5.26 1.59 2.30
CA PHE A 23 6.06 0.70 1.45
C PHE A 23 6.78 -0.38 2.25
N GLU A 24 7.40 -0.03 3.37
CA GLU A 24 8.05 -0.99 4.26
C GLU A 24 7.07 -2.07 4.76
N MET A 25 5.82 -1.68 5.05
CA MET A 25 4.75 -2.62 5.42
C MET A 25 4.44 -3.65 4.32
N THR A 26 4.74 -3.31 3.06
CA THR A 26 4.44 -4.15 1.90
C THR A 26 5.63 -4.90 1.30
N LYS A 27 6.83 -4.80 1.90
CA LYS A 27 8.06 -5.38 1.33
C LYS A 27 7.99 -6.88 1.02
N ASP A 28 7.21 -7.63 1.81
CA ASP A 28 7.05 -9.09 1.69
C ASP A 28 5.77 -9.47 0.92
N PHE A 29 5.11 -8.49 0.30
CA PHE A 29 3.87 -8.74 -0.44
C PHE A 29 4.18 -9.25 -1.85
N PRO A 30 3.40 -10.22 -2.34
CA PRO A 30 3.53 -10.65 -3.73
C PRO A 30 3.12 -9.50 -4.67
N LEU A 31 3.79 -9.41 -5.82
CA LEU A 31 3.56 -8.35 -6.81
C LEU A 31 2.08 -8.17 -7.19
N LYS A 32 1.32 -9.27 -7.27
CA LYS A 32 -0.12 -9.22 -7.58
C LYS A 32 -0.93 -8.46 -6.52
N LEU A 33 -0.53 -8.59 -5.25
CA LEU A 33 -1.18 -7.89 -4.14
C LEU A 33 -0.78 -6.41 -4.10
N LEU A 34 0.49 -6.09 -4.37
CA LEU A 34 0.94 -4.71 -4.52
C LEU A 34 0.17 -3.99 -5.63
N ARG A 35 -0.01 -4.65 -6.79
CA ARG A 35 -0.82 -4.12 -7.90
C ARG A 35 -2.27 -3.91 -7.49
N TYR A 36 -2.86 -4.82 -6.72
CA TYR A 36 -4.22 -4.64 -6.21
C TYR A 36 -4.33 -3.42 -5.30
N ILE A 37 -3.42 -3.28 -4.33
CA ILE A 37 -3.37 -2.12 -3.43
C ILE A 37 -3.23 -0.84 -4.25
N ALA A 38 -2.29 -0.79 -5.19
CA ALA A 38 -2.09 0.38 -6.04
C ALA A 38 -3.36 0.75 -6.82
N MET A 39 -4.04 -0.21 -7.43
CA MET A 39 -5.22 0.06 -8.27
C MET A 39 -6.45 0.49 -7.46
N GLU A 40 -6.64 -0.08 -6.28
CA GLU A 40 -7.84 0.12 -5.47
C GLU A 40 -7.66 1.16 -4.35
N HIS A 41 -6.45 1.68 -4.14
CA HIS A 41 -6.19 2.62 -3.06
C HIS A 41 -7.10 3.86 -3.17
N PRO A 42 -7.82 4.23 -2.09
CA PRO A 42 -8.79 5.32 -2.12
C PRO A 42 -8.14 6.69 -2.31
N ASP A 43 -6.93 6.88 -1.79
CA ASP A 43 -6.17 8.12 -1.97
C ASP A 43 -5.33 8.12 -3.28
N ASN A 44 -5.44 9.21 -4.04
CA ASN A 44 -4.79 9.38 -5.34
C ASN A 44 -3.26 9.56 -5.23
N PHE A 45 -2.78 10.16 -4.15
CA PHE A 45 -1.35 10.41 -3.96
C PHE A 45 -0.64 9.11 -3.62
N VAL A 46 -1.15 8.38 -2.63
CA VAL A 46 -0.63 7.06 -2.24
C VAL A 46 -0.76 6.06 -3.40
N ARG A 47 -1.88 6.07 -4.14
CA ARG A 47 -2.02 5.28 -5.38
C ARG A 47 -0.86 5.50 -6.34
N LYS A 48 -0.57 6.77 -6.67
CA LYS A 48 0.49 7.11 -7.62
C LYS A 48 1.84 6.63 -7.11
N ALA A 49 2.12 6.82 -5.84
CA ALA A 49 3.37 6.36 -5.22
C ALA A 49 3.53 4.83 -5.36
N PHE A 50 2.49 4.05 -5.06
CA PHE A 50 2.53 2.60 -5.25
C PHE A 50 2.68 2.19 -6.72
N LEU A 51 2.04 2.90 -7.66
CA LEU A 51 2.19 2.62 -9.09
C LEU A 51 3.60 2.93 -9.61
N GLU A 52 4.23 4.01 -9.13
CA GLU A 52 5.62 4.37 -9.47
C GLU A 52 6.61 3.31 -9.00
N LEU A 53 6.36 2.67 -7.86
CA LEU A 53 7.20 1.59 -7.33
C LEU A 53 7.09 0.28 -8.14
N LEU A 54 6.03 0.13 -8.95
CA LEU A 54 5.73 -1.08 -9.72
C LEU A 54 6.19 -1.02 -11.18
N MET A 55 6.67 0.14 -11.65
CA MET A 55 7.17 0.39 -13.01
C MET A 55 8.70 0.43 -13.04
#